data_AF-A0A8T4L9R0-F1
#
_entry.id   AF-A0A8T4L9R0-F1
#
_cell.length_a   1.000
_cell.length_b   1.000
_cell.length_c   1.000
_cell.angle_alpha   90.00
_cell.angle_beta   90.00
_cell.angle_gamma   90.00
#
_symmetry.space_group_name_H-M   'P 1'
#
loop_
_entity.id
_entity.type
_entity.pdbx_description
1 polymer ?
#
loop_
_entity_poly.entity_id
_entity_poly.type
_entity_poly.pdbx_seq_one_letter_code
_entity_poly.pdbx_strand_id
1 'polypeptide(L)' 'MLNIPAGKAGTYIINKLREYDRVLKITKKPSLDEYKATAKATGLGITIIGIIGFIITMIIQLLGWI' A
#
# COMPACT_ATOMS: atom_id res chain seq x y z
N MET A 1 -18.80 17.28 -11.45
CA MET A 1 -19.01 18.18 -10.29
C MET A 1 -17.79 19.06 -9.95
N LEU A 2 -16.70 19.04 -10.72
CA LEU A 2 -15.62 20.04 -10.57
C LEU A 2 -16.06 21.36 -11.24
N ASN A 3 -16.81 22.19 -10.51
CA ASN A 3 -17.04 23.57 -10.88
C ASN A 3 -15.99 24.44 -10.17
N ILE A 4 -14.77 24.47 -10.72
CA ILE A 4 -13.68 25.31 -10.19
C ILE A 4 -13.89 26.72 -10.75
N PRO A 5 -14.17 27.74 -9.92
CA PRO A 5 -14.22 29.11 -10.39
C PRO A 5 -12.83 29.52 -10.92
N ALA A 6 -12.81 30.03 -12.14
CA ALA A 6 -11.60 30.46 -12.83
C ALA A 6 -10.80 31.42 -11.92
N GLY A 7 -9.53 31.07 -11.65
CA GLY A 7 -8.62 31.85 -10.79
C GLY A 7 -8.46 31.39 -9.34
N LYS A 8 -9.17 30.35 -8.87
CA LYS A 8 -9.05 29.84 -7.47
C LYS A 8 -8.50 28.41 -7.32
N ALA A 9 -7.76 27.93 -8.32
CA ALA A 9 -7.19 26.58 -8.31
C ALA A 9 -6.27 26.30 -7.10
N GLY A 10 -5.42 27.27 -6.72
CA GLY A 10 -4.51 27.13 -5.58
C GLY A 10 -5.24 26.93 -4.25
N THR A 11 -6.31 27.70 -4.00
CA THR A 11 -7.09 27.62 -2.76
C THR A 11 -7.93 26.33 -2.68
N TYR A 12 -8.38 25.80 -3.83
CA TYR A 12 -9.14 24.55 -3.88
C TYR A 12 -8.32 23.35 -3.38
N ILE A 13 -7.06 23.23 -3.84
CA ILE A 13 -6.18 22.12 -3.43
C ILE A 13 -5.89 22.20 -1.93
N ILE A 14 -5.60 23.38 -1.40
CA ILE A 14 -5.33 23.57 0.04
C ILE A 14 -6.54 23.15 0.88
N ASN A 15 -7.75 23.53 0.46
CA ASN A 15 -8.97 23.14 1.15
C ASN A 15 -9.21 21.62 1.09
N LYS A 16 -8.94 20.98 -0.06
CA LYS A 16 -9.05 19.52 -0.20
C LYS A 16 -8.00 18.76 0.61
N LEU A 17 -6.75 19.22 0.64
CA LEU A 17 -5.71 18.66 1.50
C LEU A 17 -6.08 18.77 2.98
N ARG A 18 -6.68 19.90 3.40
CA ARG A 18 -7.18 20.07 4.77
C ARG A 18 -8.35 19.13 5.09
N GLU A 19 -9.19 18.81 4.11
CA GLU A 19 -10.24 17.81 4.25
C GLU A 19 -9.65 16.39 4.42
N TYR A 20 -8.65 16.03 3.61
CA TYR A 20 -7.94 14.74 3.74
C TYR A 20 -7.20 14.61 5.07
N ASP A 21 -6.55 15.66 5.56
CA ASP A 21 -5.89 15.68 6.87
C ASP A 21 -6.87 15.38 8.02
N ARG A 22 -8.09 15.94 7.97
CA ARG A 22 -9.15 15.62 8.95
C ARG A 22 -9.55 14.15 8.89
N VAL A 23 -9.71 13.59 7.69
CA VAL A 23 -10.04 12.17 7.53
C VAL A 23 -8.94 11.29 8.11
N LEU A 24 -7.67 11.57 7.80
CA LEU A 24 -6.52 10.83 8.34
C LEU A 24 -6.47 10.89 9.87
N LYS A 25 -6.81 12.04 10.47
CA LYS A 25 -6.87 12.20 11.93
C LYS A 25 -8.03 11.45 12.59
N ILE A 26 -9.14 11.22 11.87
CA ILE A 26 -10.28 10.46 12.36
C ILE A 26 -9.99 8.95 12.32
N THR A 27 -9.11 8.48 11.42
CA THR A 27 -8.74 7.07 11.37
C THR A 27 -7.99 6.63 12.62
N LYS A 28 -8.30 5.43 13.11
CA LYS A 28 -7.59 4.82 14.24
C LYS A 28 -6.15 4.49 13.81
N LYS A 29 -5.17 5.15 14.44
CA LYS A 29 -3.76 4.75 14.30
C LYS A 29 -3.60 3.32 14.88
N PRO A 30 -3.04 2.36 14.11
CA PRO A 30 -2.88 1.00 14.60
C PRO A 30 -1.94 0.98 15.82
N SER A 31 -2.26 0.14 16.80
CA SER A 31 -1.35 -0.15 17.91
C SER A 31 -0.15 -0.96 17.39
N LEU A 32 0.98 -0.93 18.11
CA LEU A 32 2.17 -1.72 17.76
C LEU A 32 1.86 -3.22 17.68
N ASP A 33 0.93 -3.72 18.50
CA ASP A 33 0.55 -5.13 18.50
C ASP A 33 -0.29 -5.52 17.27
N GLU A 34 -1.26 -4.68 16.91
CA GLU A 34 -2.10 -4.86 15.70
C GLU A 34 -1.25 -4.78 14.43
N TYR A 35 -0.30 -3.83 14.40
CA TYR A 35 0.66 -3.69 13.31
C TYR A 35 1.56 -4.93 13.20
N LYS A 36 2.14 -5.40 14.31
CA LYS A 36 2.99 -6.60 14.30
C LYS A 36 2.22 -7.85 13.88
N ALA A 37 0.96 -8.00 14.32
CA ALA A 37 0.13 -9.13 13.91
C ALA A 37 -0.10 -9.14 12.39
N THR A 38 -0.46 -7.98 11.83
CA THR A 38 -0.67 -7.82 10.39
C THR A 38 0.63 -8.02 9.61
N ALA A 39 1.72 -7.39 10.06
CA ALA A 39 3.03 -7.50 9.42
C ALA A 39 3.57 -8.94 9.43
N LYS A 40 3.36 -9.70 10.51
CA LYS A 40 3.73 -11.12 10.56
C LYS A 40 2.90 -11.96 9.58
N ALA A 41 1.59 -11.74 9.52
CA ALA A 41 0.72 -12.45 8.59
C ALA A 41 1.09 -12.17 7.12
N THR A 42 1.27 -10.89 6.77
CA THR A 42 1.70 -10.48 5.43
C THR A 42 3.10 -10.99 5.11
N GLY A 43 4.04 -10.89 6.06
CA GLY A 43 5.41 -11.39 5.90
C GLY A 43 5.46 -12.90 5.62
N LEU A 44 4.64 -13.68 6.32
CA LEU A 44 4.49 -15.12 6.05
C LEU A 44 3.93 -15.37 4.65
N GLY A 45 2.89 -14.65 4.24
CA GLY A 45 2.30 -14.78 2.90
C GLY A 45 3.30 -14.48 1.77
N ILE A 46 4.03 -13.37 1.87
CA ILE A 46 5.06 -12.99 0.89
C ILE A 46 6.19 -14.03 0.86
N THR A 47 6.61 -14.53 2.01
CA THR A 47 7.69 -15.53 2.09
C THR A 47 7.28 -16.83 1.39
N ILE A 48 6.06 -17.32 1.62
CA ILE A 48 5.57 -18.55 0.99
C ILE A 48 5.51 -18.39 -0.53
N ILE A 49 4.90 -17.30 -1.01
CA ILE A 49 4.78 -17.04 -2.45
C ILE A 49 6.17 -16.87 -3.08
N GLY A 50 7.08 -16.15 -2.41
CA GLY A 50 8.45 -15.94 -2.87
C GLY A 50 9.24 -17.24 -2.98
N ILE A 51 9.11 -18.15 -1.99
CA ILE A 51 9.75 -19.47 -2.02
C ILE A 51 9.18 -20.32 -3.16
N ILE A 52 7.86 -20.33 -3.35
CA ILE A 52 7.23 -21.09 -4.44
C ILE A 52 7.73 -20.59 -5.79
N GLY A 53 7.73 -19.28 -6.02
CA GLY A 53 8.27 -18.69 -7.25
C GLY A 53 9.75 -19.03 -7.44
N PHE A 54 10.54 -18.95 -6.37
CA PHE A 54 11.97 -19.28 -6.38
C PHE A 54 12.23 -20.75 -6.73
N ILE A 55 11.45 -21.68 -6.18
CA ILE A 55 11.57 -23.11 -6.49
C ILE A 55 11.25 -23.36 -7.96
N ILE A 56 10.18 -22.75 -8.49
CA ILE A 56 9.81 -22.88 -9.90
C ILE A 56 10.93 -22.38 -10.80
N THR A 57 11.48 -21.19 -10.53
CA THR A 57 12.58 -20.65 -11.34
C THR A 57 13.85 -21.49 -11.22
N MET A 58 14.15 -22.03 -10.03
CA MET A 58 15.29 -22.93 -9.83
C MET A 58 15.15 -24.22 -10.65
N ILE A 59 13.96 -24.83 -10.69
CA ILE A 59 13.72 -26.05 -11.48
C ILE A 59 13.82 -25.75 -12.98
N ILE A 60 13.22 -24.66 -13.44
CA ILE A 60 13.29 -24.23 -14.85
C ILE A 60 14.74 -23.98 -15.27
N GLN A 61 15.53 -23.34 -14.42
CA GLN A 61 16.96 -23.10 -14.63
C GLN A 61 17.78 -24.39 -14.67
N LEU A 62 17.51 -25.34 -13.77
CA LEU A 62 18.20 -26.64 -13.75
C LEU A 62 17.88 -27.48 -15.00
N LEU A 63 16.65 -27.40 -15.49
CA LEU A 63 16.22 -28.05 -16.72
C LEU A 63 16.78 -27.38 -17.99
N GLY A 64 17.51 -26.27 -17.86
CA GLY A 64 18.09 -25.54 -18.99
C GLY A 64 17.06 -24.93 -19.95
N TRP A 65 15.83 -24.76 -19.47
CA TRP A 65 14.75 -24.14 -20.24
C TRP A 65 14.94 -22.60 -20.30
N ILE A 66 15.72 -22.04 -19.38
CA ILE A 66 16.10 -20.62 -19.31
C ILE A 66 17.61 -20.45 -19.21
#